data_AF-A0A842XBW0-F1
#
_entry.id   AF-A0A842XBW0-F1
#
_cell.length_a   1.000
_cell.length_b   1.000
_cell.length_c   1.000
_cell.angle_alpha   90.00
_cell.angle_beta   90.00
_cell.angle_gamma   90.00
#
_symmetry.space_group_name_H-M   'P 1'
#
loop_
_entity.id
_entity.type
_entity.pdbx_description
1 polymer ?
#
loop_
_entity_poly.entity_id
_entity_poly.type
_entity_poly.pdbx_seq_one_letter_code
_entity_poly.pdbx_strand_id
1 'polypeptide(L)'
;MNLRIPKVWELIDRFKDQCQLKGWKTSEHEDWVKTGDEEYHNFLWIQTVHPSTFEKIAVNHKCAIRKGVSYQVVDISYTAWLFPQSPPENLTQRVKENPELSRRTAIYDLSLAYAGKPLCLKINETGSTVFKEFEKFLEKELRVEVKPVHKLPALKT
;
A
#
# COMPACT_ATOMS: atom_id res chain seq x y z
N MET A 1 11.20 -23.97 3.60
CA MET A 1 10.33 -23.21 4.52
C MET A 1 9.16 -22.70 3.69
N ASN A 2 7.92 -23.05 4.01
CA ASN A 2 6.76 -22.52 3.30
C ASN A 2 6.52 -21.08 3.79
N LEU A 3 6.76 -20.09 2.94
CA LEU A 3 6.31 -18.72 3.22
C LEU A 3 4.79 -18.74 3.29
N ARG A 4 4.25 -18.46 4.48
CA ARG A 4 2.82 -18.34 4.69
C ARG A 4 2.49 -16.87 4.88
N ILE A 5 2.29 -16.19 3.76
CA ILE A 5 1.86 -14.80 3.76
C ILE A 5 0.41 -14.74 4.26
N PRO A 6 0.08 -13.93 5.28
CA PRO A 6 -1.28 -13.78 5.77
C PRO A 6 -2.16 -13.13 4.70
N LYS A 7 -3.49 -13.22 4.86
CA LYS A 7 -4.41 -12.50 3.95
C LYS A 7 -4.13 -11.00 4.04
N VAL A 8 -4.44 -10.24 2.98
CA VAL A 8 -4.04 -8.81 2.92
C VAL A 8 -4.58 -8.01 4.09
N TRP A 9 -5.82 -8.25 4.53
CA TRP A 9 -6.40 -7.58 5.70
C TRP A 9 -5.65 -7.92 7.00
N GLU A 10 -5.34 -9.21 7.24
CA GLU A 10 -4.51 -9.64 8.38
C GLU A 10 -3.09 -9.04 8.32
N LEU A 11 -2.54 -8.88 7.12
CA LEU A 11 -1.25 -8.25 6.89
C LEU A 11 -1.29 -6.78 7.31
N ILE A 12 -2.33 -6.04 6.91
CA ILE A 12 -2.53 -4.65 7.29
C ILE A 12 -2.77 -4.54 8.80
N ASP A 13 -3.57 -5.42 9.40
CA ASP A 13 -3.83 -5.41 10.85
C ASP A 13 -2.54 -5.59 11.64
N ARG A 14 -1.72 -6.58 11.29
CA ARG A 14 -0.40 -6.79 11.93
C ARG A 14 0.52 -5.59 11.76
N PHE A 15 0.48 -4.93 10.60
CA PHE A 15 1.26 -3.72 10.39
C PHE A 15 0.73 -2.55 11.24
N LYS A 16 -0.59 -2.38 11.33
CA LYS A 16 -1.23 -1.36 12.18
C LYS A 16 -0.84 -1.54 13.65
N ASP A 17 -0.75 -2.77 14.15
CA ASP A 17 -0.26 -3.06 15.49
C ASP A 17 1.17 -2.52 15.70
N GLN A 18 2.07 -2.73 14.73
CA GLN A 18 3.42 -2.17 14.79
C GLN A 18 3.45 -0.63 14.72
N CYS A 19 2.55 -0.03 13.94
CA CYS A 19 2.40 1.43 13.90
C CYS A 19 1.97 1.99 15.26
N GLN A 20 1.05 1.32 15.96
CA GLN A 20 0.61 1.73 17.29
C GLN A 20 1.76 1.68 18.30
N LEU A 21 2.62 0.66 18.25
CA LEU A 21 3.83 0.58 19.09
C LEU A 21 4.82 1.73 18.85
N LYS A 22 4.76 2.38 17.68
CA LYS A 22 5.53 3.60 17.34
C LYS A 22 4.83 4.89 17.76
N GLY A 23 3.66 4.81 18.39
CA GLY A 23 2.85 5.96 18.79
C GLY A 23 2.00 6.57 17.66
N TRP A 24 1.89 5.91 16.51
CA TRP A 24 1.00 6.34 15.43
C TRP A 24 -0.43 5.87 15.68
N LYS A 25 -1.40 6.66 15.20
CA LYS A 25 -2.82 6.29 15.30
C LYS A 25 -3.19 5.43 14.10
N THR A 26 -4.01 4.42 14.32
CA THR A 26 -4.52 3.55 13.25
C THR A 26 -6.02 3.40 13.40
N SER A 27 -6.69 3.08 12.30
CA SER A 27 -8.09 2.69 12.34
C SER A 27 -8.30 1.25 12.79
N GLU A 28 -9.42 1.04 13.46
CA GLU A 28 -9.91 -0.29 13.83
C GLU A 28 -10.48 -1.04 12.61
N HIS A 29 -11.27 -0.35 11.77
CA HIS A 29 -11.99 -0.99 10.66
C HIS A 29 -11.50 -0.55 9.28
N GLU A 30 -11.11 0.71 9.14
CA GLU A 30 -10.51 1.21 7.92
C GLU A 30 -9.01 0.84 7.85
N ASP A 31 -8.40 1.12 6.70
CA ASP A 31 -7.01 0.77 6.43
C ASP A 31 -6.11 2.02 6.41
N TRP A 32 -6.24 2.93 7.40
CA TRP A 32 -5.40 4.13 7.50
C TRP A 32 -4.50 4.16 8.73
N VAL A 33 -3.39 4.89 8.59
CA VAL A 33 -2.42 5.21 9.63
C VAL A 33 -2.22 6.72 9.64
N LYS A 34 -2.21 7.33 10.82
CA LYS A 34 -1.96 8.76 11.02
C LYS A 34 -0.72 8.96 11.87
N THR A 35 0.25 9.69 11.34
CA THR A 35 1.52 10.00 12.02
C THR A 35 1.36 11.18 12.98
N GLY A 36 2.39 11.44 13.78
CA GLY A 36 2.44 12.62 14.67
C GLY A 36 2.42 13.96 13.93
N ASP A 37 2.80 13.97 12.64
CA ASP A 37 2.78 15.15 11.76
C ASP A 37 1.38 15.41 11.16
N GLU A 38 0.36 14.73 11.69
CA GLU A 38 -1.05 14.82 11.29
C GLU A 38 -1.36 14.34 9.85
N GLU A 39 -0.39 13.72 9.17
CA GLU A 39 -0.57 13.14 7.85
C GLU A 39 -1.32 11.81 7.91
N TYR A 40 -2.35 11.67 7.07
CA TYR A 40 -3.03 10.40 6.87
C TYR A 40 -2.42 9.61 5.71
N HIS A 41 -2.14 8.34 5.97
CA HIS A 41 -1.65 7.37 5.01
C HIS A 41 -2.69 6.26 4.89
N ASN A 42 -3.21 6.06 3.68
CA ASN A 42 -4.25 5.06 3.44
C ASN A 42 -3.67 3.86 2.70
N PHE A 43 -4.14 2.67 3.04
CA PHE A 43 -3.88 1.43 2.33
C PHE A 43 -5.18 1.00 1.65
N LEU A 44 -5.08 0.64 0.38
CA LEU A 44 -6.19 0.12 -0.41
C LEU A 44 -5.78 -1.24 -0.95
N TRP A 45 -6.42 -2.29 -0.48
CA TRP A 45 -6.22 -3.61 -1.06
C TRP A 45 -7.31 -3.88 -2.09
N ILE A 46 -6.90 -4.29 -3.30
CA ILE A 46 -7.84 -4.49 -4.40
C ILE A 46 -7.48 -5.73 -5.20
N GLN A 47 -8.49 -6.56 -5.45
CA GLN A 47 -8.37 -7.71 -6.36
C GLN A 47 -8.45 -7.26 -7.83
N THR A 48 -9.39 -6.37 -8.16
CA THR A 48 -9.55 -5.78 -9.50
C THR A 48 -10.04 -4.33 -9.40
N VAL A 49 -9.34 -3.38 -10.02
CA VAL A 49 -9.77 -1.97 -10.09
C VAL A 49 -9.87 -1.53 -11.54
N HIS A 50 -11.00 -0.93 -11.91
CA HIS A 50 -11.13 -0.30 -13.22
C HIS A 50 -10.28 0.98 -13.26
N PRO A 51 -9.56 1.29 -14.36
CA PRO A 51 -8.66 2.45 -14.43
C PRO A 51 -9.31 3.80 -14.07
N SER A 52 -10.58 4.02 -14.47
CA SER A 52 -11.30 5.25 -14.11
C SER A 52 -11.64 5.34 -12.61
N THR A 53 -11.83 4.20 -11.93
CA THR A 53 -12.02 4.16 -10.48
C THR A 53 -10.71 4.47 -9.76
N PHE A 54 -9.61 3.90 -10.26
CA PHE A 54 -8.27 4.20 -9.76
C PHE A 54 -7.99 5.70 -9.83
N GLU A 55 -8.19 6.34 -10.98
CA GLU A 55 -7.96 7.78 -11.15
C GLU A 55 -8.81 8.60 -10.19
N LYS A 56 -10.11 8.32 -10.08
CA LYS A 56 -10.99 9.05 -9.17
C LYS A 56 -10.50 8.98 -7.73
N ILE A 57 -10.08 7.80 -7.26
CA ILE A 57 -9.61 7.62 -5.89
C ILE A 57 -8.23 8.28 -5.70
N ALA A 58 -7.31 8.02 -6.64
CA ALA A 58 -5.95 8.54 -6.59
C ALA A 58 -5.90 10.07 -6.67
N VAL A 59 -6.86 10.72 -7.34
CA VAL A 59 -6.96 12.18 -7.47
C VAL A 59 -7.80 12.81 -6.34
N ASN A 60 -8.85 12.15 -5.86
CA ASN A 60 -9.72 12.76 -4.84
C ASN A 60 -9.06 12.88 -3.47
N HIS A 61 -8.04 12.05 -3.18
CA HIS A 61 -7.25 12.09 -1.93
C HIS A 61 -8.10 12.12 -0.66
N LYS A 62 -9.27 11.49 -0.66
CA LYS A 62 -10.22 11.55 0.45
C LYS A 62 -10.50 10.16 0.99
N CYS A 63 -10.58 10.05 2.31
CA CYS A 63 -11.01 8.84 3.00
C CYS A 63 -12.08 9.18 4.03
N ALA A 64 -13.10 8.34 4.13
CA ALA A 64 -14.06 8.42 5.22
C ALA A 64 -13.48 7.68 6.43
N ILE A 65 -13.36 8.39 7.55
CA ILE A 65 -12.89 7.83 8.82
C ILE A 65 -14.02 7.85 9.83
N ARG A 66 -14.13 6.80 10.62
CA ARG A 66 -15.10 6.72 11.71
C ARG A 66 -14.60 7.51 12.92
N LYS A 67 -15.45 8.37 13.48
CA LYS A 67 -15.23 9.12 14.72
C LYS A 67 -16.36 8.81 15.70
N GLY A 68 -16.21 7.72 16.45
CA GLY A 68 -17.27 7.20 17.32
C GLY A 68 -18.44 6.65 16.49
N VAL A 69 -19.60 7.33 16.55
CA VAL A 69 -20.82 6.94 15.82
C VAL A 69 -20.99 7.64 14.47
N SER A 70 -20.16 8.63 14.15
CA SER A 70 -20.24 9.39 12.89
C SER A 70 -19.05 9.12 11.99
N TYR A 71 -19.19 9.51 10.72
CA TYR A 71 -18.11 9.50 9.73
C TYR A 71 -17.67 10.92 9.42
N GLN A 72 -16.37 11.10 9.24
CA GLN A 72 -15.76 12.35 8.76
C GLN A 72 -14.93 12.04 7.52
N VAL A 73 -15.00 12.90 6.51
CA VAL A 73 -14.08 12.82 5.36
C VAL A 73 -12.82 13.61 5.69
N VAL A 74 -11.66 12.98 5.53
CA VAL A 74 -10.34 13.61 5.71
C VAL A 74 -9.53 13.53 4.43
N ASP A 75 -8.62 14.48 4.27
CA ASP A 75 -7.63 14.47 3.20
C ASP A 75 -6.49 13.49 3.55
N ILE A 76 -6.10 12.71 2.55
CA ILE A 76 -5.08 11.68 2.60
C ILE A 76 -3.82 12.21 1.92
N SER A 77 -2.72 12.27 2.67
CA SER A 77 -1.42 12.69 2.15
C SER A 77 -0.84 11.66 1.18
N TYR A 78 -1.01 10.36 1.49
CA TYR A 78 -0.45 9.27 0.71
C TYR A 78 -1.36 8.04 0.63
N THR A 79 -1.40 7.38 -0.52
CA THR A 79 -2.17 6.13 -0.72
C THR A 79 -1.27 4.99 -1.21
N ALA A 80 -1.32 3.85 -0.54
CA ALA A 80 -0.65 2.62 -0.96
C ALA A 80 -1.68 1.63 -1.49
N TRP A 81 -1.47 1.14 -2.71
CA TRP A 81 -2.30 0.12 -3.33
C TRP A 81 -1.64 -1.24 -3.17
N LEU A 82 -2.30 -2.15 -2.46
CA LEU A 82 -1.83 -3.51 -2.20
C LEU A 82 -2.53 -4.48 -3.15
N PHE A 83 -1.73 -5.15 -3.96
CA PHE A 83 -2.20 -6.02 -5.03
C PHE A 83 -1.83 -7.48 -4.72
N PRO A 84 -2.75 -8.30 -4.19
CA PRO A 84 -2.50 -9.73 -3.99
C PRO A 84 -2.38 -10.52 -5.30
N GLN A 85 -2.84 -9.96 -6.42
CA GLN A 85 -2.59 -10.43 -7.79
C GLN A 85 -1.86 -9.34 -8.57
N SER A 86 -1.14 -9.66 -9.65
CA SER A 86 -0.31 -8.66 -10.34
C SER A 86 -1.15 -7.46 -10.78
N PRO A 87 -0.70 -6.22 -10.50
CA PRO A 87 -1.44 -5.04 -10.87
C PRO A 87 -1.54 -4.92 -12.40
N PRO A 88 -2.64 -4.36 -12.94
CA PRO A 88 -2.74 -4.06 -14.36
C PRO A 88 -1.59 -3.16 -14.84
N GLU A 89 -0.93 -3.52 -15.94
CA GLU A 89 0.25 -2.80 -16.45
C GLU A 89 -0.06 -1.32 -16.72
N ASN A 90 -1.22 -1.04 -17.33
CA ASN A 90 -1.68 0.32 -17.59
C ASN A 90 -1.80 1.19 -16.32
N LEU A 91 -2.17 0.61 -15.18
CA LEU A 91 -2.24 1.30 -13.90
C LEU A 91 -0.82 1.63 -13.41
N THR A 92 0.08 0.65 -13.45
CA THR A 92 1.47 0.86 -13.05
C THR A 92 2.19 1.91 -13.90
N GLN A 93 1.94 1.90 -15.21
CA GLN A 93 2.51 2.87 -16.15
C GLN A 93 1.98 4.28 -15.87
N ARG A 94 0.68 4.44 -15.65
CA ARG A 94 0.07 5.74 -15.32
C ARG A 94 0.65 6.37 -14.06
N VAL A 95 0.89 5.58 -13.01
CA VAL A 95 1.52 6.11 -11.79
C VAL A 95 2.96 6.54 -12.04
N LYS A 96 3.71 5.80 -12.86
CA LYS A 96 5.10 6.15 -13.20
C LYS A 96 5.20 7.40 -14.08
N GLU A 97 4.29 7.55 -15.04
CA GLU A 97 4.32 8.63 -16.03
C GLU A 97 3.72 9.95 -15.50
N ASN A 98 2.97 9.91 -14.41
CA ASN A 98 2.37 11.10 -13.79
C ASN A 98 3.09 11.47 -12.48
N PRO A 99 3.90 12.53 -12.45
CA PRO A 99 4.65 12.96 -11.26
C PRO A 99 3.78 13.40 -10.08
N GLU A 100 2.54 13.83 -10.32
CA GLU A 100 1.61 14.15 -9.24
C GLU A 100 1.16 12.86 -8.54
N LEU A 101 0.79 11.85 -9.32
CA LEU A 101 0.40 10.55 -8.78
C LEU A 101 1.59 9.84 -8.13
N SER A 102 2.78 9.85 -8.75
CA SER A 102 3.96 9.15 -8.23
C SER A 102 4.41 9.65 -6.85
N ARG A 103 4.25 10.96 -6.60
CA ARG A 103 4.60 11.59 -5.31
C ARG A 103 3.68 11.21 -4.15
N ARG A 104 2.45 10.79 -4.46
CA ARG A 104 1.41 10.50 -3.45
C ARG A 104 0.96 9.04 -3.41
N THR A 105 1.25 8.28 -4.46
CA THR A 105 0.77 6.92 -4.65
C THR A 105 1.91 5.92 -4.64
N ALA A 106 1.79 4.90 -3.80
CA ALA A 106 2.62 3.71 -3.84
C ALA A 106 1.81 2.52 -4.35
N ILE A 107 2.46 1.62 -5.08
CA ILE A 107 1.90 0.32 -5.51
C ILE A 107 2.81 -0.77 -4.96
N TYR A 108 2.21 -1.77 -4.34
CA TYR A 108 2.87 -2.98 -3.86
C TYR A 108 2.21 -4.19 -4.51
N ASP A 109 2.96 -4.84 -5.38
CA ASP A 109 2.60 -6.11 -6.01
C ASP A 109 3.08 -7.26 -5.13
N LEU A 110 2.13 -7.87 -4.43
CA LEU A 110 2.31 -9.01 -3.55
C LEU A 110 2.04 -10.34 -4.26
N SER A 111 1.77 -10.34 -5.57
CA SER A 111 1.40 -11.56 -6.32
C SER A 111 2.44 -12.68 -6.22
N LEU A 112 3.72 -12.32 -6.30
CA LEU A 112 4.82 -13.28 -6.14
C LEU A 112 4.88 -13.82 -4.71
N ALA A 113 4.70 -12.96 -3.70
CA ALA A 113 4.61 -13.32 -2.29
C ALA A 113 3.48 -14.33 -2.03
N TYR A 114 2.29 -14.07 -2.57
CA TYR A 114 1.15 -14.98 -2.46
C TYR A 114 1.31 -16.28 -3.27
N ALA A 115 2.11 -16.25 -4.35
CA ALA A 115 2.53 -17.44 -5.09
C ALA A 115 3.67 -18.22 -4.41
N GLY A 116 4.11 -17.82 -3.20
CA GLY A 116 5.12 -18.52 -2.40
C GLY A 116 6.56 -18.09 -2.67
N LYS A 117 6.80 -17.08 -3.51
CA LYS A 117 8.13 -16.48 -3.72
C LYS A 117 8.30 -15.29 -2.78
N PRO A 118 9.38 -15.16 -1.99
CA PRO A 118 9.54 -14.10 -0.98
C PRO A 118 9.88 -12.72 -1.60
N LEU A 119 9.06 -12.23 -2.51
CA LEU A 119 9.31 -11.02 -3.27
C LEU A 119 8.02 -10.19 -3.42
N CYS A 120 8.12 -8.92 -3.07
CA CYS A 120 7.15 -7.88 -3.37
C CYS A 120 7.77 -6.92 -4.37
N LEU A 121 7.08 -6.63 -5.47
CA LEU A 121 7.50 -5.55 -6.36
C LEU A 121 6.84 -4.24 -5.93
N LYS A 122 7.56 -3.13 -6.06
CA LYS A 122 7.05 -1.82 -5.68
C LYS A 122 7.22 -0.75 -6.75
N ILE A 123 6.28 0.18 -6.74
CA ILE A 123 6.41 1.52 -7.32
C ILE A 123 6.13 2.47 -6.18
N ASN A 124 7.16 3.10 -5.63
CA ASN A 124 7.02 3.99 -4.50
C ASN A 124 8.06 5.10 -4.61
N GLU A 125 7.62 6.23 -5.13
CA GLU A 125 8.41 7.48 -5.18
C GLU A 125 7.93 8.47 -4.10
N THR A 126 7.09 8.01 -3.18
CA THR A 126 6.51 8.84 -2.14
C THR A 126 7.53 9.17 -1.05
N GLY A 127 7.31 10.29 -0.36
CA GLY A 127 8.05 10.65 0.85
C GLY A 127 7.63 9.88 2.11
N SER A 128 6.55 9.08 2.04
CA SER A 128 5.86 8.52 3.20
C SER A 128 6.77 7.68 4.10
N THR A 129 6.87 8.09 5.37
CA THR A 129 7.54 7.34 6.42
C THR A 129 6.79 6.05 6.76
N VAL A 130 5.46 6.08 6.77
CA VAL A 130 4.61 4.89 6.98
C VAL A 130 4.89 3.83 5.92
N PHE A 131 4.97 4.20 4.65
CA PHE A 131 5.23 3.25 3.58
C PHE A 131 6.65 2.67 3.66
N LYS A 132 7.64 3.45 4.08
CA LYS A 132 9.00 2.92 4.37
C LYS A 132 8.99 1.93 5.54
N GLU A 133 8.21 2.18 6.58
CA GLU A 133 8.06 1.23 7.69
C GLU A 133 7.27 -0.02 7.26
N PHE A 134 6.30 0.12 6.36
CA PHE A 134 5.59 -1.01 5.77
C PHE A 134 6.55 -1.92 4.98
N GLU A 135 7.42 -1.34 4.16
CA GLU A 135 8.45 -2.11 3.44
C GLU A 135 9.37 -2.87 4.41
N LYS A 136 9.83 -2.21 5.48
CA LYS A 136 10.65 -2.87 6.53
C LYS A 136 9.89 -3.99 7.23
N PHE A 137 8.59 -3.81 7.47
CA PHE A 137 7.72 -4.83 8.06
C PHE A 137 7.65 -6.07 7.17
N LEU A 138 7.43 -5.89 5.86
CA LEU A 138 7.44 -7.00 4.88
C LEU A 138 8.77 -7.77 4.93
N GLU A 139 9.90 -7.04 4.95
CA GLU A 139 11.23 -7.64 4.94
C GLU A 139 11.57 -8.37 6.25
N LYS A 140 11.28 -7.77 7.40
CA LYS A 140 11.71 -8.28 8.70
C LYS A 140 10.76 -9.34 9.26
N GLU A 141 9.47 -9.08 9.23
CA GLU A 141 8.47 -9.96 9.86
C GLU A 141 8.01 -11.05 8.91
N LEU A 142 7.82 -10.72 7.63
CA LEU A 142 7.29 -11.65 6.64
C LEU A 142 8.39 -12.28 5.78
N ARG A 143 9.64 -11.82 5.89
CA ARG A 143 10.79 -12.28 5.08
C ARG A 143 10.52 -12.13 3.57
N VAL A 144 9.77 -11.11 3.20
CA VAL A 144 9.46 -10.75 1.80
C VAL A 144 10.38 -9.61 1.39
N GLU A 145 11.27 -9.86 0.43
CA GLU A 145 12.15 -8.84 -0.12
C GLU A 145 11.32 -7.82 -0.93
N VAL A 146 11.60 -6.52 -0.78
CA VAL A 146 10.87 -5.49 -1.52
C VAL A 146 11.78 -4.88 -2.60
N LYS A 147 11.42 -5.05 -3.88
CA LYS A 147 12.21 -4.55 -5.02
C LYS A 147 11.43 -3.59 -5.91
N PRO A 148 12.05 -2.51 -6.41
CA PRO A 148 11.40 -1.63 -7.37
C PRO A 148 11.16 -2.35 -8.72
N VAL A 149 10.00 -2.12 -9.34
CA VAL A 149 9.59 -2.77 -10.60
C VAL A 149 10.63 -2.56 -11.73
N HIS A 150 11.32 -1.42 -11.77
CA HIS A 150 12.31 -1.10 -12.80
C HIS A 150 13.62 -1.91 -12.74
N LYS A 151 13.83 -2.72 -11.69
CA LYS A 151 15.04 -3.54 -11.53
C LYS A 151 14.90 -4.99 -11.98
N LEU A 152 13.74 -5.39 -12.51
CA LEU A 152 13.60 -6.69 -13.13
C LEU A 152 13.83 -6.58 -14.65
N PRO A 153 14.77 -7.35 -15.23
CA PRO A 153 14.78 -7.53 -16.67
C PRO A 153 13.42 -8.10 -17.09
N ALA A 154 12.87 -7.61 -18.20
CA ALA A 154 11.63 -8.13 -18.78
C ALA A 154 11.72 -9.65 -18.80
N LEU A 155 10.86 -10.30 -18.01
CA LEU A 155 10.68 -11.75 -18.09
C LEU A 155 10.14 -12.02 -19.50
N LYS A 156 11.03 -12.46 -20.39
CA LYS A 156 10.65 -12.98 -21.70
C LYS A 156 9.78 -14.19 -21.43
N THR A 157 8.48 -14.05 -21.73
CA THR A 157 7.57 -15.16 -21.97
C THR A 157 8.03 -15.97 -23.17
#